data_AF-A0A3D3NZ34-F1
#
_entry.id   AF-A0A3D3NZ34-F1
#
_cell.length_a   1.000
_cell.length_b   1.000
_cell.length_c   1.000
_cell.angle_alpha   90.00
_cell.angle_beta   90.00
_cell.angle_gamma   90.00
#
_symmetry.space_group_name_H-M   'P 1'
#
loop_
_entity.id
_entity.type
_entity.pdbx_description
1 polymer ?
#
loop_
_entity_poly.entity_id
_entity_poly.type
_entity_poly.pdbx_seq_one_letter_code
_entity_poly.pdbx_strand_id
1 'polypeptide(L)'
;ALQRKLDALKPATSEVMRELPDPRMTTLFKRGEYTNPGDPVTAAVPALFEKQPEGAPNRLTLARWLVSRDNPLAARVTVNRIWNEIFGRGIVATVEDFGIKGTPPTHPELL
;
A
#
# COMPACT_ATOMS: atom_id res chain seq x y z
N ALA A 1 -40.14 -21.55 19.72
CA ALA A 1 -39.31 -22.72 19.33
C ALA A 1 -38.27 -22.36 18.26
N LEU A 2 -38.67 -21.67 17.19
CA LEU A 2 -37.78 -21.28 16.09
C LEU A 2 -36.63 -20.34 16.53
N GLN A 3 -36.92 -19.33 17.36
CA GLN A 3 -35.90 -18.40 17.87
C GLN A 3 -34.76 -19.10 18.61
N ARG A 4 -35.10 -20.05 19.50
CA ARG A 4 -34.10 -20.88 20.19
C ARG A 4 -33.25 -21.74 19.26
N LYS A 5 -33.81 -22.20 18.12
CA LYS A 5 -33.04 -22.93 17.10
C LYS A 5 -32.08 -22.00 16.35
N LEU A 6 -32.49 -20.76 16.12
CA LEU A 6 -31.65 -19.74 15.48
C LEU A 6 -30.49 -19.32 16.39
N ASP A 7 -30.76 -19.07 17.67
CA ASP A 7 -29.74 -18.69 18.66
C ASP A 7 -28.74 -19.82 18.97
N ALA A 8 -29.14 -21.09 18.71
CA ALA A 8 -28.28 -22.26 18.85
C ALA A 8 -27.34 -22.48 17.64
N LEU A 9 -27.57 -21.81 16.51
CA LEU A 9 -26.68 -21.86 15.36
C LEU A 9 -25.50 -20.92 15.60
N LYS A 10 -24.33 -21.49 15.89
CA LYS A 10 -23.08 -20.72 15.89
C LYS A 10 -22.77 -20.33 14.43
N PRO A 11 -22.68 -19.04 14.09
CA PRO A 11 -22.29 -18.63 12.76
C PRO A 11 -20.89 -19.19 12.45
N ALA A 12 -20.65 -19.56 11.19
CA ALA A 12 -19.30 -19.88 10.75
C ALA A 12 -18.41 -18.67 11.03
N THR A 13 -17.34 -18.88 11.80
CA THR A 13 -16.35 -17.85 12.09
C THR A 13 -15.15 -18.04 11.17
N SER A 14 -14.47 -16.94 10.87
CA SER A 14 -13.23 -16.93 10.09
C SER A 14 -12.19 -16.13 10.87
N GLU A 15 -10.94 -16.60 10.83
CA GLU A 15 -9.84 -15.88 11.44
C GLU A 15 -9.60 -14.57 10.70
N VAL A 16 -9.51 -13.48 11.44
CA VAL A 16 -9.23 -12.14 10.89
C VAL A 16 -7.95 -11.60 11.50
N MET A 17 -7.13 -10.94 10.68
CA MET A 17 -6.01 -10.17 11.20
C MET A 17 -6.54 -8.97 11.98
N ARG A 18 -6.16 -8.86 13.25
CA ARG A 18 -6.44 -7.71 14.11
C ARG A 18 -5.12 -7.06 14.52
N GLU A 19 -5.13 -5.73 14.60
CA GLU A 19 -4.01 -4.94 15.11
C GLU A 19 -3.81 -5.20 16.60
N LEU A 20 -2.55 -5.27 17.06
CA LEU A 20 -2.25 -5.43 18.48
C LEU A 20 -2.49 -4.10 19.20
N PRO A 21 -2.95 -4.12 20.48
CA PRO A 21 -3.05 -2.90 21.29
C PRO A 21 -1.71 -2.17 21.43
N ASP A 22 -0.63 -2.93 21.66
CA ASP A 22 0.74 -2.43 21.72
C ASP A 22 1.53 -2.91 20.50
N PRO A 23 1.99 -2.00 19.62
CA PRO A 23 2.79 -2.35 18.46
C PRO A 23 4.12 -2.98 18.85
N ARG A 24 4.58 -3.97 18.08
CA ARG A 24 5.92 -4.53 18.24
C ARG A 24 6.95 -3.49 17.81
N MET A 25 7.96 -3.27 18.66
CA MET A 25 9.10 -2.43 18.31
C MET A 25 9.80 -2.99 17.07
N THR A 26 10.01 -2.13 16.07
CA THR A 26 10.73 -2.44 14.82
C THR A 26 11.95 -1.53 14.72
N THR A 27 13.07 -2.02 14.20
CA THR A 27 14.33 -1.27 14.07
C THR A 27 14.91 -1.38 12.67
N LEU A 28 15.72 -0.42 12.28
CA LEU A 28 16.50 -0.47 11.06
C LEU A 28 17.80 -1.27 11.32
N PHE A 29 17.95 -2.43 10.68
CA PHE A 29 19.16 -3.24 10.83
C PHE A 29 20.36 -2.62 10.13
N LYS A 30 21.48 -2.52 10.86
CA LYS A 30 22.72 -1.97 10.30
C LYS A 30 23.22 -2.88 9.20
N ARG A 31 23.29 -2.37 7.96
CA ARG A 31 23.71 -3.12 6.76
C ARG A 31 22.87 -4.38 6.51
N GLY A 32 21.63 -4.44 7.02
CA GLY A 32 20.76 -5.60 6.91
C GLY A 32 21.10 -6.77 7.84
N GLU A 33 22.04 -6.60 8.77
CA GLU A 33 22.42 -7.63 9.73
C GLU A 33 21.37 -7.75 10.85
N TYR A 34 20.63 -8.87 10.87
CA TYR A 34 19.51 -9.08 11.80
C TYR A 34 19.92 -9.15 13.29
N THR A 35 21.19 -9.49 13.56
CA THR A 35 21.78 -9.51 14.92
C THR A 35 22.21 -8.13 15.39
N ASN A 36 22.19 -7.11 14.52
CA ASN A 36 22.69 -5.77 14.78
C ASN A 36 21.58 -4.72 14.58
N PRO A 37 20.60 -4.66 15.51
CA PRO A 37 19.54 -3.67 15.46
C PRO A 37 20.11 -2.26 15.58
N GLY A 38 19.63 -1.36 14.73
CA GLY A 38 19.88 0.07 14.79
C GLY A 38 18.70 0.82 15.37
N ASP A 39 18.41 1.98 14.80
CA ASP A 39 17.42 2.91 15.35
C ASP A 39 15.98 2.36 15.23
N PRO A 40 15.12 2.62 16.24
CA PRO A 40 13.72 2.26 16.17
C PRO A 40 13.00 3.05 15.07
N VAL A 41 12.04 2.39 14.42
CA VAL A 41 11.24 2.99 13.35
C VAL A 41 9.74 2.84 13.65
N THR A 42 8.98 3.82 13.18
CA THR A 42 7.51 3.83 13.26
C THR A 42 6.89 3.66 11.87
N ALA A 43 5.65 3.19 11.83
CA ALA A 43 4.89 3.12 10.58
C ALA A 43 4.65 4.54 10.02
N ALA A 44 4.94 4.71 8.74
CA ALA A 44 4.71 5.93 7.97
C ALA A 44 4.72 5.58 6.46
N VAL A 45 4.30 6.51 5.60
CA VAL A 45 4.59 6.41 4.17
C VAL A 45 5.89 7.17 3.86
N PRO A 46 6.55 6.93 2.72
CA PRO A 46 7.78 7.66 2.37
C PRO A 46 7.58 9.18 2.42
N ALA A 47 8.56 9.88 2.99
CA ALA A 47 8.52 11.35 3.13
C ALA A 47 8.55 12.11 1.79
N LEU A 48 8.81 11.41 0.67
CA LEU A 48 8.81 11.99 -0.68
C LEU A 48 7.41 12.44 -1.14
N PHE A 49 6.35 11.90 -0.54
CA PHE A 49 4.98 12.26 -0.88
C PHE A 49 4.58 13.54 -0.15
N GLU A 50 4.19 14.58 -0.90
CA GLU A 50 3.76 15.87 -0.35
C GLU A 50 2.59 15.72 0.63
N LYS A 51 1.62 14.86 0.26
CA LYS A 51 0.45 14.57 1.09
C LYS A 51 0.60 13.21 1.77
N GLN A 52 0.78 13.27 3.08
CA GLN A 52 0.81 12.10 3.95
C GLN A 52 -0.62 11.68 4.33
N PRO A 53 -0.87 10.39 4.62
CA PRO A 53 -2.17 9.93 5.06
C PRO A 53 -2.56 10.55 6.40
N GLU A 54 -3.82 10.96 6.51
CA GLU A 54 -4.40 11.41 7.78
C GLU A 54 -4.91 10.22 8.60
N GLY A 55 -4.66 10.24 9.92
CA GLY A 55 -5.16 9.25 10.87
C GLY A 55 -4.07 8.37 11.49
N ALA A 56 -4.49 7.31 12.18
CA ALA A 56 -3.55 6.38 12.82
C ALA A 56 -2.69 5.66 11.76
N PRO A 57 -1.37 5.49 11.98
CA PRO A 57 -0.45 4.88 11.03
C PRO A 57 -0.62 3.35 10.99
N ASN A 58 -1.79 2.89 10.54
CA ASN A 58 -2.17 1.50 10.43
C ASN A 58 -2.43 1.09 8.98
N ARG A 59 -2.69 -0.20 8.77
CA ARG A 59 -2.91 -0.77 7.43
C ARG A 59 -4.11 -0.17 6.72
N LEU A 60 -5.18 0.14 7.43
CA LEU A 60 -6.39 0.70 6.83
C LEU A 60 -6.14 2.12 6.32
N THR A 61 -5.44 2.94 7.10
CA THR A 61 -5.02 4.28 6.72
C THR A 61 -4.12 4.24 5.49
N LEU A 62 -3.13 3.35 5.46
CA LEU A 62 -2.27 3.14 4.29
C LEU A 62 -3.09 2.73 3.05
N ALA A 63 -4.01 1.78 3.19
CA ALA A 63 -4.82 1.28 2.07
C ALA A 63 -5.71 2.38 1.48
N ARG A 64 -6.35 3.19 2.33
CA ARG A 64 -7.16 4.33 1.88
C ARG A 64 -6.32 5.36 1.14
N TRP A 65 -5.14 5.67 1.66
CA TRP A 65 -4.22 6.62 1.02
C TRP A 65 -3.65 6.10 -0.29
N LEU A 66 -3.33 4.81 -0.38
CA LEU A 66 -2.76 4.17 -1.57
C LEU A 66 -3.65 4.35 -2.81
N VAL A 67 -4.97 4.34 -2.62
CA VAL A 67 -5.97 4.53 -3.70
C VAL A 67 -6.58 5.93 -3.70
N SER A 68 -6.09 6.83 -2.85
CA SER A 68 -6.58 8.20 -2.78
C SER A 68 -6.05 9.05 -3.94
N ARG A 69 -6.75 10.14 -4.26
CA ARG A 69 -6.28 11.15 -5.21
C ARG A 69 -5.02 11.90 -4.73
N ASP A 70 -4.72 11.81 -3.44
CA ASP A 70 -3.53 12.42 -2.84
C ASP A 70 -2.26 11.59 -3.08
N ASN A 71 -2.39 10.34 -3.54
CA ASN A 71 -1.28 9.54 -4.05
C ASN A 71 -1.29 9.54 -5.60
N PRO A 72 -0.45 10.37 -6.25
CA PRO A 72 -0.47 10.50 -7.70
C PRO A 72 0.12 9.28 -8.43
N LEU A 73 0.94 8.45 -7.77
CA LEU A 73 1.70 7.41 -8.47
C LEU A 73 0.91 6.14 -8.70
N ALA A 74 0.13 5.69 -7.72
CA ALA A 74 -0.52 4.38 -7.78
C ALA A 74 -1.46 4.26 -8.99
N ALA A 75 -2.30 5.28 -9.22
CA ALA A 75 -3.19 5.32 -10.38
C ALA A 75 -2.41 5.39 -11.70
N ARG A 76 -1.41 6.27 -11.79
CA ARG A 76 -0.58 6.47 -12.99
C ARG A 76 0.15 5.19 -13.43
N VAL A 77 0.81 4.53 -12.49
CA VAL A 77 1.53 3.28 -12.75
C VAL A 77 0.57 2.18 -13.21
N THR A 78 -0.57 2.04 -12.52
CA THR A 78 -1.57 1.02 -12.85
C THR A 78 -2.17 1.26 -14.24
N VAL A 79 -2.56 2.49 -14.57
CA VAL A 79 -3.10 2.85 -15.89
C VAL A 79 -2.07 2.61 -16.98
N ASN A 80 -0.80 2.97 -16.75
CA ASN A 80 0.26 2.72 -17.73
C ASN A 80 0.51 1.22 -17.96
N ARG A 81 0.43 0.39 -16.92
CA ARG A 81 0.56 -1.07 -17.07
C ARG A 81 -0.60 -1.64 -17.88
N ILE A 82 -1.84 -1.27 -17.58
CA ILE A 82 -3.02 -1.68 -18.35
C ILE A 82 -2.89 -1.23 -19.82
N TRP A 83 -2.47 0.01 -20.05
CA TRP A 83 -2.22 0.53 -21.39
C TRP A 83 -1.17 -0.28 -22.14
N ASN A 84 -0.06 -0.60 -21.48
CA ASN A 84 1.00 -1.42 -22.05
C ASN A 84 0.50 -2.84 -22.40
N GLU A 85 -0.34 -3.45 -21.55
CA GLU A 85 -0.93 -4.77 -21.81
C GLU A 85 -1.86 -4.75 -23.04
N ILE A 86 -2.60 -3.67 -23.26
CA ILE A 86 -3.53 -3.54 -24.38
C ILE A 86 -2.81 -3.20 -25.69
N PHE A 87 -1.86 -2.25 -25.65
CA PHE A 87 -1.26 -1.67 -26.86
C PHE A 87 0.18 -2.15 -27.14
N GLY A 88 0.76 -2.97 -26.25
CA GLY A 88 2.13 -3.46 -26.36
C GLY A 88 3.23 -2.44 -26.01
N ARG A 89 2.85 -1.19 -25.72
CA ARG A 89 3.77 -0.14 -25.26
C ARG A 89 3.05 0.86 -24.36
N GLY A 90 3.57 1.04 -23.14
CA GLY A 90 3.07 2.04 -22.19
C GLY A 90 3.30 3.48 -22.64
N ILE A 91 2.51 4.41 -22.10
CA ILE A 91 2.71 5.86 -22.23
C ILE A 91 4.10 6.23 -21.70
N VAL A 92 4.49 5.62 -20.57
CA VAL A 92 5.86 5.45 -20.08
C VAL A 92 6.34 4.06 -20.50
N ALA A 93 7.37 3.99 -21.35
CA ALA A 93 7.85 2.73 -21.93
C ALA A 93 8.54 1.84 -20.89
N THR A 94 9.19 2.43 -19.89
CA THR A 94 9.75 1.73 -18.73
C THR A 94 8.67 1.44 -17.69
N VAL A 95 7.85 0.42 -17.93
CA VAL A 95 6.65 0.10 -17.11
C VAL A 95 6.95 0.00 -15.61
N GLU A 96 8.14 -0.51 -15.25
CA GLU A 96 8.55 -0.70 -13.85
C GLU A 96 9.36 0.47 -13.26
N ASP A 97 9.62 1.54 -14.01
CA ASP A 97 10.41 2.69 -13.55
C ASP A 97 9.78 4.02 -14.01
N PHE A 98 9.16 4.70 -13.05
CA PHE A 98 8.60 6.05 -13.15
C PHE A 98 9.51 7.12 -12.54
N GLY A 99 10.72 6.73 -12.12
CA GLY A 99 11.71 7.60 -11.53
C GLY A 99 12.64 8.22 -12.57
N ILE A 100 13.79 8.70 -12.09
CA ILE A 100 14.79 9.45 -12.88
C ILE A 100 15.39 8.61 -14.02
N LYS A 101 15.45 7.29 -13.86
CA LYS A 101 15.97 6.36 -14.87
C LYS A 101 14.89 5.89 -15.86
N GLY A 102 13.63 6.21 -15.60
CA GLY A 102 12.51 5.92 -16.47
C GLY A 102 12.47 6.82 -17.69
N THR A 103 11.82 6.35 -18.75
CA THR A 103 11.51 7.20 -19.91
C THR A 103 10.40 8.19 -19.57
N PRO A 104 10.46 9.45 -20.02
CA PRO A 104 9.35 10.39 -19.82
C PRO A 104 8.08 9.90 -20.54
N PRO A 105 6.89 10.26 -20.04
CA PRO A 105 5.62 9.91 -20.67
C PRO A 105 5.51 10.58 -22.05
N THR A 106 5.11 9.82 -23.05
CA THR A 106 4.88 10.33 -24.42
C THR A 106 3.71 11.32 -24.49
N HIS A 107 2.68 11.09 -23.67
CA HIS A 107 1.47 11.92 -23.55
C HIS A 107 1.19 12.18 -22.07
N PRO A 108 1.85 13.19 -21.45
CA PRO A 108 1.78 13.42 -20.00
C PRO A 108 0.36 13.65 -19.47
N GLU A 109 -0.49 14.32 -20.27
CA GLU A 109 -1.88 14.64 -19.89
C GLU A 109 -2.80 13.42 -19.76
N LEU A 110 -2.36 12.24 -20.22
CA LEU A 110 -3.08 10.99 -20.05
C LEU A 110 -2.76 10.28 -18.72
N LEU A 111 -1.88 10.86 -17.88
CA LEU A 111 -1.44 10.33 -16.58
C LEU A 111 -1.64 11.33 -15.45
#